data_AF-A0A2G2ZQ08-F1
#
_entry.id   AF-A0A2G2ZQ08-F1
#
_cell.length_a   1.000
_cell.length_b   1.000
_cell.length_c   1.000
_cell.angle_alpha   90.00
_cell.angle_beta   90.00
_cell.angle_gamma   90.00
#
_symmetry.space_group_name_H-M   'P 1'
#
loop_
_entity.id
_entity.type
_entity.pdbx_description
1 polymer ?
#
loop_
_entity_poly.entity_id
_entity_poly.type
_entity_poly.pdbx_seq_one_letter_code
_entity_poly.pdbx_strand_id
1 'polypeptide(L)'
;MKHDWAFYKQMMRENTGLGWDATKNTIIADDDWWEQKIKMDHQYRRFRNKDLSLICYRYDALFSDIIAMGERARAANQEQISEIEVDLDKE
;
A
#
# COMPACT_ATOMS: atom_id res chain seq x y z
N MET A 1 0.73 11.28 -7.97
CA MET A 1 1.82 10.28 -8.12
C MET A 1 1.87 9.34 -6.91
N LYS A 2 2.55 9.68 -5.80
CA LYS A 2 2.61 8.80 -4.60
C LYS A 2 1.24 8.57 -3.96
N HIS A 3 0.41 9.61 -3.88
CA HIS A 3 -0.95 9.51 -3.32
C HIS A 3 -1.85 8.58 -4.14
N ASP A 4 -1.77 8.62 -5.49
CA ASP A 4 -2.56 7.73 -6.34
C ASP A 4 -2.13 6.27 -6.18
N TRP A 5 -0.82 6.01 -6.06
CA TRP A 5 -0.30 4.68 -5.78
C TRP A 5 -0.72 4.18 -4.39
N ALA A 6 -0.57 5.00 -3.35
CA ALA A 6 -0.98 4.63 -2.00
C ALA A 6 -2.48 4.32 -1.92
N PHE A 7 -3.31 5.15 -2.57
CA PHE A 7 -4.75 4.92 -2.68
C PHE A 7 -5.06 3.63 -3.44
N TYR A 8 -4.37 3.37 -4.56
CA TYR A 8 -4.52 2.12 -5.29
C TYR A 8 -4.16 0.91 -4.42
N LYS A 9 -3.07 0.95 -3.66
CA LYS A 9 -2.68 -0.14 -2.75
C LYS A 9 -3.68 -0.34 -1.62
N GLN A 10 -4.20 0.75 -1.05
CA GLN A 10 -5.27 0.71 -0.04
C GLN A 10 -6.50 0.01 -0.61
N MET A 11 -6.97 0.45 -1.79
CA MET A 11 -8.12 -0.14 -2.47
C MET A 11 -7.93 -1.64 -2.73
N MET A 12 -6.76 -2.05 -3.23
CA MET A 12 -6.47 -3.47 -3.50
C MET A 12 -6.38 -4.32 -2.23
N ARG A 13 -5.97 -3.74 -1.08
CA ARG A 13 -5.94 -4.42 0.22
C ARG A 13 -7.34 -4.55 0.83
N GLU A 14 -8.17 -3.52 0.72
CA GLU A 14 -9.51 -3.50 1.31
C GLU A 14 -10.52 -4.35 0.54
N ASN A 15 -10.30 -4.57 -0.75
CA ASN A 15 -11.22 -5.30 -1.62
C ASN A 15 -10.54 -6.57 -2.16
N THR A 16 -10.47 -7.58 -1.29
CA THR A 16 -9.97 -8.91 -1.65
C THR A 16 -10.92 -9.55 -2.65
N GLY A 17 -10.46 -9.83 -3.87
CA GLY A 17 -11.27 -10.46 -4.93
C GLY A 17 -11.40 -9.66 -6.22
N LEU A 18 -10.83 -8.45 -6.28
CA LEU A 18 -10.70 -7.75 -7.54
C LEU A 18 -9.73 -8.48 -8.48
N GLY A 19 -10.18 -8.74 -9.71
CA GLY A 19 -9.33 -9.33 -10.74
C GLY A 19 -8.42 -8.28 -11.39
N TRP A 20 -7.38 -8.73 -12.08
CA TRP A 20 -6.49 -7.88 -12.86
C TRP A 20 -6.43 -8.34 -14.32
N ASP A 21 -6.70 -7.43 -15.26
CA ASP A 21 -6.53 -7.65 -16.69
C ASP A 21 -5.12 -7.19 -17.10
N ALA A 22 -4.21 -8.14 -17.31
CA ALA A 22 -2.85 -7.85 -17.74
C ALA A 22 -2.75 -7.39 -19.21
N THR A 23 -3.78 -7.62 -20.03
CA THR A 23 -3.80 -7.18 -21.44
C THR A 23 -4.14 -5.71 -21.53
N LYS A 24 -5.14 -5.27 -20.74
CA LYS A 24 -5.61 -3.88 -20.70
C LYS A 24 -4.95 -3.06 -19.60
N ASN A 25 -4.19 -3.69 -18.71
CA ASN A 25 -3.63 -3.11 -17.50
C ASN A 25 -4.69 -2.41 -16.63
N THR A 26 -5.84 -3.08 -16.44
CA THR A 26 -7.00 -2.54 -15.73
C THR A 26 -7.47 -3.49 -14.64
N ILE A 27 -8.15 -2.96 -13.61
CA ILE A 27 -8.84 -3.80 -12.62
C ILE A 27 -10.12 -4.36 -13.22
N ILE A 28 -10.29 -5.67 -13.10
CA ILE A 28 -11.53 -6.39 -13.43
C ILE A 28 -12.41 -6.40 -12.19
N ALA A 29 -13.55 -5.73 -12.29
CA ALA A 29 -14.58 -5.70 -11.26
C ALA A 29 -15.94 -5.48 -11.92
N ASP A 30 -17.00 -5.87 -11.22
CA ASP A 30 -18.37 -5.64 -11.68
C ASP A 30 -18.66 -4.14 -11.78
N ASP A 31 -19.50 -3.76 -12.74
CA ASP A 31 -19.90 -2.37 -12.92
C ASP A 31 -20.64 -1.82 -11.68
N ASP A 32 -21.49 -2.64 -11.05
CA ASP A 32 -22.13 -2.31 -9.78
C ASP A 32 -21.11 -2.01 -8.66
N TRP A 33 -20.02 -2.78 -8.60
CA TRP A 33 -18.96 -2.54 -7.63
C TRP A 33 -18.30 -1.18 -7.87
N TRP A 34 -17.97 -0.87 -9.13
CA TRP A 34 -17.43 0.44 -9.48
C TRP A 34 -18.38 1.57 -9.14
N GLU A 35 -19.67 1.43 -9.44
CA GLU A 35 -20.66 2.47 -9.14
C GLU A 35 -20.82 2.71 -7.64
N GLN A 36 -20.87 1.66 -6.83
CA GLN A 36 -20.95 1.78 -5.38
C GLN A 36 -19.70 2.46 -4.81
N LYS A 37 -18.50 2.05 -5.24
CA LYS A 37 -17.26 2.68 -4.78
C LYS A 37 -17.12 4.12 -5.23
N ILE A 38 -17.51 4.45 -6.47
CA ILE A 38 -17.49 5.82 -6.99
C ILE A 38 -18.49 6.72 -6.27
N LYS A 39 -19.64 6.19 -5.82
CA LYS A 39 -20.59 6.92 -4.98
C LYS A 39 -20.03 7.22 -3.59
N MET A 40 -19.28 6.30 -3.01
CA MET A 40 -18.61 6.51 -1.71
C MET A 40 -17.44 7.49 -1.83
N ASP A 41 -16.64 7.34 -2.88
CA ASP A 41 -15.50 8.21 -3.16
C ASP A 41 -15.29 8.33 -4.67
N HIS A 42 -15.48 9.55 -5.20
CA HIS A 42 -15.32 9.85 -6.61
C HIS A 42 -13.89 9.59 -7.13
N GLN A 43 -12.90 9.48 -6.25
CA GLN A 43 -11.53 9.14 -6.61
C GLN A 43 -11.41 7.77 -7.30
N TYR A 44 -12.31 6.82 -7.03
CA TYR A 44 -12.31 5.51 -7.69
C TYR A 44 -12.54 5.62 -9.21
N ARG A 45 -13.25 6.66 -9.66
CA ARG A 45 -13.56 6.88 -11.09
C ARG A 45 -12.31 7.02 -11.94
N ARG A 46 -11.21 7.49 -11.36
CA ARG A 46 -9.95 7.66 -12.08
C ARG A 46 -9.25 6.34 -12.40
N PHE A 47 -9.64 5.23 -11.76
CA PHE A 47 -9.05 3.90 -11.96
C PHE A 47 -9.90 3.00 -12.87
N ARG A 48 -11.20 3.27 -13.00
CA ARG A 48 -12.09 2.52 -13.90
C ARG A 48 -11.69 2.73 -15.37
N ASN A 49 -11.46 1.64 -16.09
CA ASN A 49 -11.13 1.62 -17.52
C ASN A 49 -9.92 2.47 -17.92
N LYS A 50 -8.99 2.73 -16.99
CA LYS A 50 -7.73 3.43 -17.28
C LYS A 50 -6.56 2.47 -17.25
N ASP A 51 -5.55 2.76 -18.06
CA ASP A 51 -4.27 2.07 -17.98
C ASP A 51 -3.60 2.37 -16.63
N LEU A 52 -3.44 1.33 -15.83
CA LEU A 52 -2.82 1.37 -14.52
C LEU A 52 -1.41 0.78 -14.53
N SER A 53 -0.83 0.48 -15.70
CA SER A 53 0.55 -0.04 -15.84
C SER A 53 1.59 0.82 -15.13
N LEU A 54 1.46 2.14 -15.23
CA LEU A 54 2.33 3.09 -14.56
C LEU A 54 2.28 2.93 -13.02
N ILE A 55 1.08 2.71 -12.47
CA ILE A 55 0.87 2.57 -11.03
C ILE A 55 1.29 1.18 -10.55
N CYS A 56 0.86 0.14 -11.28
CA CYS A 56 1.08 -1.27 -10.94
C CYS A 56 2.56 -1.68 -11.08
N TYR A 57 3.26 -1.21 -12.10
CA TYR A 57 4.64 -1.62 -12.36
C TYR A 57 5.66 -0.57 -11.88
N ARG A 58 5.55 0.67 -12.37
CA ARG A 58 6.60 1.68 -12.11
C ARG A 58 6.50 2.26 -10.70
N TYR A 59 5.32 2.65 -10.27
CA TYR A 59 5.15 3.22 -8.92
C TYR A 59 5.27 2.16 -7.83
N ASP A 60 4.86 0.91 -8.08
CA ASP A 60 5.08 -0.17 -7.13
C ASP A 60 6.58 -0.41 -6.91
N ALA A 61 7.38 -0.50 -7.97
CA ALA A 61 8.84 -0.60 -7.83
C ALA A 61 9.47 0.61 -7.10
N LEU A 62 8.98 1.83 -7.36
CA LEU A 62 9.57 3.04 -6.76
C LEU A 62 9.16 3.28 -5.31
N PHE A 63 7.94 2.90 -4.92
CA PHE A 63 7.40 3.25 -3.61
C PHE A 63 7.22 2.06 -2.66
N SER A 64 7.24 0.81 -3.15
CA SER A 64 7.14 -0.39 -2.29
C SER A 64 8.30 -0.46 -1.29
N ASP A 65 9.53 -0.23 -1.74
CA ASP A 65 10.73 -0.28 -0.89
C ASP A 65 10.76 0.84 0.17
N ILE A 66 10.26 2.02 -0.18
CA ILE A 66 10.19 3.16 0.74
C ILE A 66 9.21 2.88 1.89
N ILE A 67 8.07 2.24 1.59
CA ILE A 67 7.10 1.84 2.63
C ILE A 67 7.65 0.71 3.49
N ALA A 68 8.26 -0.32 2.88
CA ALA A 68 8.84 -1.46 3.61
C ALA A 68 9.97 -1.03 4.57
N MET A 69 10.78 -0.02 4.18
CA MET A 69 11.83 0.52 5.02
C MET A 69 11.29 1.37 6.17
N GLY A 70 10.24 2.16 5.93
CA GLY A 70 9.55 2.94 6.98
C GLY A 70 8.87 2.08 8.04
N GLU A 71 8.31 0.92 7.65
CA GLU A 71 7.78 -0.08 8.59
C GLU A 71 8.90 -0.72 9.43
N ARG A 72 10.07 -1.01 8.83
CA ARG A 72 11.24 -1.54 9.55
C ARG A 72 11.79 -0.57 10.60
N ALA A 73 11.76 0.72 10.32
CA ALA A 73 12.14 1.76 11.28
C ALA A 73 11.18 1.84 12.49
N ARG A 74 9.89 1.48 12.33
CA ARG A 74 8.96 1.38 13.46
C ARG A 74 9.13 0.09 14.25
N ALA A 75 9.42 -1.03 13.59
CA ALA A 75 9.64 -2.31 14.28
C ALA A 75 10.93 -2.32 15.13
N ALA A 76 11.98 -1.61 14.72
CA ALA A 76 13.25 -1.58 15.45
C ALA A 76 13.22 -0.77 16.75
N ASN A 77 12.18 0.01 17.02
CA ASN A 77 12.07 0.82 18.24
C ASN A 77 11.32 0.13 19.39
N GLN A 78 10.92 -1.15 19.26
CA GLN A 78 10.06 -1.80 20.25
C GLN A 78 10.74 -2.86 21.13
N GLU A 79 12.03 -3.20 20.95
CA GLU A 79 12.68 -4.26 21.76
C GLU A 79 14.14 -4.04 22.16
N GLN A 80 14.55 -2.83 22.58
CA GLN A 80 15.87 -2.64 23.22
C GLN A 80 15.85 -1.50 24.28
N ILE A 81 14.93 -1.52 25.24
CA ILE A 81 15.09 -0.68 26.47
C ILE A 81 14.65 -1.47 27.72
N SER A 82 15.28 -2.61 27.94
CA SER A 82 15.41 -3.28 29.23
C SER A 82 16.55 -4.25 29.01
N GLU A 83 17.78 -4.00 29.45
CA GLU A 83 18.19 -4.04 30.84
C GLU A 83 19.65 -3.55 30.86
N ILE A 84 19.87 -2.28 31.21
CA ILE A 84 21.21 -1.86 31.64
C ILE A 84 21.23 -2.18 33.13
N GLU A 85 21.45 -3.46 33.45
CA GLU A 85 21.79 -3.84 34.82
C GLU A 85 23.14 -3.21 35.14
N VAL A 86 23.07 -2.32 36.13
CA VAL A 86 24.20 -1.70 36.81
C VAL A 86 24.92 -2.80 37.56
N ASP A 87 26.13 -3.15 37.12
CA ASP A 87 27.10 -3.79 38.01
C ASP A 87 28.47 -3.15 37.78
N LEU A 88 28.74 -2.13 38.58
CA LEU A 88 30.09 -1.62 38.80
C LEU A 88 30.33 -1.68 40.30
N ASP A 89 30.81 -2.82 40.76
CA ASP A 89 31.37 -2.98 42.10
C ASP A 89 32.80 -3.57 42.02
N LYS A 90 33.65 -3.01 42.89
CA LYS A 90 35.06 -3.34 43.21
C LYS A 90 36.11 -2.74 42.26
N GLU A 91 37.05 -1.93 42.73
CA GLU A 91 37.85 -2.01 43.97
C GLU A 91 38.18 -0.63 44.58
#